data_AF-C7MPD4-F1
#
_entry.id   AF-C7MPD4-F1
#
_cell.length_a   1.000
_cell.length_b   1.000
_cell.length_c   1.000
_cell.angle_alpha   90.00
_cell.angle_beta   90.00
_cell.angle_gamma   90.00
#
_symmetry.space_group_name_H-M   'P 1'
#
loop_
_entity.id
_entity.type
_entity.pdbx_description
1 polymer ?
#
loop_
_entity_poly.entity_id
_entity_poly.type
_entity_poly.pdbx_seq_one_letter_code
_entity_poly.pdbx_strand_id
1 'polypeptide(L)'
;MNSSANEVASLRQSSSLQGILFDLDGTLLDTYDLLQQSFRRATREVLGYVAPMEHFNRTIGRPLDEQMLGYGDEETARALSAAYRSYDHQMRANALKTFDGMEETLEELKCDGWRLGVVTSKRHESAQFCLDLFDMMRFFECLIGADDVVRPKPDPNPIEVGSHLLGLESTQCLYVGDSPYDMQAAAASGARGIAVAWGQHPIETLCEQHPVACCATPADLPRLARSLRDKTFNKNGSTQSAVHMDSAFTAVYNSTASSQAACQTNIRMSNEAGTENSNQAHVKDSTQCDVKAPIR
;
A
#
# COMPACT_ATOMS: atom_id res chain seq x y z
N MET A 1 -35.23 5.74 50.02
CA MET A 1 -34.14 4.81 49.66
C MET A 1 -34.08 4.73 48.14
N ASN A 2 -33.36 5.66 47.51
CA ASN A 2 -33.09 5.65 46.06
C ASN A 2 -31.55 5.64 45.92
N SER A 3 -30.96 4.46 45.78
CA SER A 3 -29.50 4.28 45.71
C SER A 3 -29.10 3.15 44.75
N SER A 4 -29.74 3.08 43.59
CA SER A 4 -29.32 2.12 42.55
C SER A 4 -29.60 2.56 41.11
N ALA A 5 -30.07 3.79 40.90
CA ALA A 5 -30.28 4.34 39.55
C ALA A 5 -29.04 5.07 38.97
N ASN A 6 -27.94 5.16 39.72
CA ASN A 6 -26.74 5.93 39.35
C ASN A 6 -25.55 5.08 38.88
N GLU A 7 -25.72 3.77 38.67
CA GLU A 7 -24.62 2.86 38.33
C GLU A 7 -24.63 2.34 36.87
N VAL A 8 -25.50 2.89 36.01
CA VAL A 8 -25.61 2.44 34.60
C VAL A 8 -25.36 3.58 33.59
N ALA A 9 -24.78 4.70 34.01
CA ALA A 9 -24.56 5.88 33.17
C ALA A 9 -23.09 6.16 32.81
N SER A 10 -22.14 5.22 33.00
CA SER A 10 -20.69 5.52 32.87
C SER A 10 -19.90 4.81 31.77
N LEU A 11 -20.49 4.12 30.79
CA LEU A 11 -19.71 3.42 29.74
C LEU A 11 -20.25 3.57 28.32
N ARG A 12 -20.54 4.81 27.91
CA ARG A 12 -20.75 5.15 26.50
C ARG A 12 -19.93 6.37 26.09
N GLN A 13 -18.62 6.31 26.30
CA GLN A 13 -17.75 7.10 25.44
C GLN A 13 -17.69 6.36 24.10
N SER A 14 -18.51 6.80 23.15
CA SER A 14 -18.18 6.62 21.73
C SER A 14 -16.82 7.28 21.56
N SER A 15 -15.74 6.49 21.54
CA SER A 15 -14.39 7.02 21.38
C SER A 15 -14.33 7.73 20.02
N SER A 16 -14.38 9.06 20.06
CA SER A 16 -14.29 9.89 18.87
C SER A 16 -12.93 9.66 18.23
N LEU A 17 -12.87 9.57 16.91
CA LEU A 17 -11.60 9.53 16.19
C LEU A 17 -10.84 10.83 16.44
N GLN A 18 -9.56 10.72 16.80
CA GLN A 18 -8.70 11.84 17.19
C GLN A 18 -7.30 11.76 16.56
N GLY A 19 -6.86 10.56 16.17
CA GLY A 19 -5.55 10.32 15.58
C GLY A 19 -5.62 9.81 14.15
N ILE A 20 -4.60 10.12 13.36
CA ILE A 20 -4.35 9.48 12.07
C ILE A 20 -2.90 9.01 12.05
N LEU A 21 -2.72 7.71 11.86
CA LEU A 21 -1.43 7.09 11.62
C LEU A 21 -1.29 6.80 10.13
N PHE A 22 -0.13 7.10 9.57
CA PHE A 22 0.16 6.95 8.14
C PHE A 22 1.25 5.91 7.93
N ASP A 23 1.12 5.07 6.90
CA ASP A 23 2.29 4.48 6.27
C ASP A 23 3.11 5.55 5.51
N LEU A 24 4.33 5.20 5.09
CA LEU A 24 5.27 6.09 4.42
C LEU A 24 5.37 5.82 2.90
N ASP A 25 5.88 4.65 2.54
CA ASP A 25 6.33 4.30 1.19
C ASP A 25 5.13 3.91 0.30
N GLY A 26 4.66 4.80 -0.59
CA GLY A 26 3.44 4.60 -1.38
C GLY A 26 2.20 5.27 -0.77
N THR A 27 2.34 5.87 0.41
CA THR A 27 1.26 6.60 1.10
C THR A 27 1.57 8.08 1.22
N LEU A 28 2.63 8.46 1.95
CA LEU A 28 3.07 9.85 2.09
C LEU A 28 4.06 10.24 0.99
N LEU A 29 4.95 9.32 0.63
CA LEU A 29 6.01 9.53 -0.36
C LEU A 29 5.82 8.59 -1.55
N ASP A 30 5.96 9.12 -2.75
CA ASP A 30 6.05 8.31 -3.97
C ASP A 30 7.47 7.74 -4.06
N THR A 31 7.61 6.48 -3.63
CA THR A 31 8.89 5.79 -3.59
C THR A 31 9.00 4.67 -4.62
N TYR A 32 7.98 4.48 -5.47
CA TYR A 32 7.87 3.33 -6.37
C TYR A 32 9.12 3.13 -7.23
N ASP A 33 9.56 4.17 -7.94
CA ASP A 33 10.75 4.11 -8.80
C ASP A 33 12.04 3.84 -8.02
N LEU A 34 12.18 4.42 -6.83
CA LEU A 34 13.33 4.21 -5.95
C LEU A 34 13.42 2.75 -5.51
N LEU A 35 12.30 2.17 -5.04
CA LEU A 35 12.26 0.79 -4.57
C LEU A 35 12.62 -0.18 -5.70
N GLN A 36 12.03 0.04 -6.89
CA GLN A 36 12.29 -0.78 -8.07
C GLN A 36 13.74 -0.71 -8.53
N GLN A 37 14.33 0.49 -8.60
CA GLN A 37 15.71 0.65 -9.02
C GLN A 37 16.69 0.02 -8.03
N SER A 38 16.43 0.19 -6.73
CA SER A 38 17.26 -0.41 -5.66
C SER A 38 17.23 -1.93 -5.74
N PHE A 39 16.05 -2.52 -5.94
CA PHE A 39 15.88 -3.95 -6.14
C PHE A 39 16.62 -4.48 -7.37
N ARG A 40 16.47 -3.82 -8.53
CA ARG A 40 17.14 -4.23 -9.78
C ARG A 40 18.67 -4.17 -9.68
N ARG A 41 19.21 -3.20 -8.93
CA ARG A 41 20.66 -3.09 -8.71
C ARG A 41 21.16 -4.14 -7.73
N ALA A 42 20.47 -4.33 -6.61
CA ALA A 42 20.80 -5.32 -5.59
C ALA A 42 20.79 -6.75 -6.15
N THR A 43 19.75 -7.12 -6.90
CA THR A 43 19.66 -8.46 -7.50
C THR A 43 20.75 -8.69 -8.54
N ARG A 44 21.02 -7.71 -9.40
CA ARG A 44 22.12 -7.81 -10.37
C ARG A 44 23.47 -8.01 -9.70
N GLU A 45 23.72 -7.30 -8.59
CA GLU A 45 24.97 -7.40 -7.84
C GLU A 45 25.12 -8.74 -7.13
N VAL A 46 24.10 -9.15 -6.38
CA VAL A 46 24.19 -10.32 -5.48
C VAL A 46 23.93 -11.63 -6.22
N LEU A 47 22.99 -11.65 -7.16
CA LEU A 47 22.57 -12.85 -7.89
C LEU A 47 23.23 -12.97 -9.28
N GLY A 48 23.85 -11.89 -9.78
CA GLY A 48 24.42 -11.82 -11.13
C GLY A 48 23.39 -11.54 -12.24
N TYR A 49 22.11 -11.39 -11.91
CA TYR A 49 21.03 -11.08 -12.85
C TYR A 49 19.91 -10.26 -12.18
N VAL A 50 19.05 -9.62 -12.96
CA VAL A 50 17.87 -8.92 -12.42
C VAL A 50 16.77 -9.93 -12.15
N ALA A 51 16.42 -10.14 -10.88
CA ALA A 51 15.37 -11.09 -10.52
C ALA A 51 13.98 -10.62 -10.98
N PRO A 52 13.03 -11.54 -11.25
CA PRO A 52 11.66 -11.19 -11.54
C PRO A 52 11.03 -10.38 -10.38
N MET A 53 10.36 -9.28 -10.71
CA MET A 53 9.84 -8.33 -9.71
C MET A 53 8.50 -8.76 -9.11
N GLU A 54 7.87 -9.81 -9.63
CA GLU A 54 6.51 -10.22 -9.27
C GLU A 54 6.37 -10.49 -7.76
N HIS A 55 7.33 -11.22 -7.17
CA HIS A 55 7.36 -11.47 -5.72
C HIS A 55 7.67 -10.19 -4.94
N PHE A 56 8.61 -9.37 -5.42
CA PHE A 56 8.98 -8.12 -4.77
C PHE A 56 7.77 -7.21 -4.68
N ASN A 57 7.12 -6.89 -5.81
CA ASN A 57 5.95 -6.02 -5.88
C ASN A 57 4.81 -6.51 -4.97
N ARG A 58 4.54 -7.82 -4.92
CA ARG A 58 3.51 -8.38 -4.03
C ARG A 58 3.82 -8.24 -2.55
N THR A 59 5.10 -8.18 -2.18
CA THR A 59 5.54 -8.18 -0.78
C THR A 59 5.95 -6.80 -0.27
N ILE A 60 5.88 -5.76 -1.12
CA ILE A 60 6.03 -4.36 -0.70
C ILE A 60 4.97 -4.04 0.38
N GLY A 61 5.42 -3.39 1.45
CA GLY A 61 4.65 -3.16 2.68
C GLY A 61 5.08 -4.08 3.84
N ARG A 62 5.79 -5.18 3.57
CA ARG A 62 6.50 -5.98 4.60
C ARG A 62 7.91 -5.45 4.86
N PRO A 63 8.56 -5.82 5.97
CA PRO A 63 9.98 -5.54 6.17
C PRO A 63 10.83 -6.08 5.02
N LEU A 64 11.82 -5.30 4.58
CA LEU A 64 12.68 -5.65 3.44
C LEU A 64 13.32 -7.03 3.57
N ASP A 65 13.81 -7.37 4.76
CA ASP A 65 14.48 -8.65 5.01
C ASP A 65 13.54 -9.84 4.76
N GLU A 66 12.25 -9.70 5.08
CA GLU A 66 11.24 -10.72 4.79
C GLU A 66 10.91 -10.82 3.29
N GLN A 67 10.94 -9.70 2.58
CA GLN A 67 10.73 -9.69 1.12
C GLN A 67 11.86 -10.45 0.41
N MET A 68 13.11 -10.25 0.84
CA MET A 68 14.30 -10.82 0.19
C MET A 68 14.43 -12.34 0.35
N LEU A 69 13.77 -12.94 1.36
CA LEU A 69 13.71 -14.40 1.52
C LEU A 69 13.05 -15.11 0.34
N GLY A 70 12.31 -14.42 -0.52
CA GLY A 70 11.74 -15.02 -1.74
C GLY A 70 12.75 -15.28 -2.86
N TYR A 71 14.01 -14.86 -2.70
CA TYR A 71 15.03 -14.90 -3.75
C TYR A 71 16.26 -15.77 -3.41
N GLY A 72 16.25 -16.43 -2.26
CA GLY A 72 17.35 -17.28 -1.83
C GLY A 72 17.23 -17.70 -0.37
N ASP A 73 18.30 -18.29 0.15
CA ASP A 73 18.43 -18.59 1.58
C ASP A 73 18.64 -17.33 2.44
N GLU A 74 18.72 -17.50 3.76
CA GLU A 74 18.91 -16.38 4.69
C GLU A 74 20.19 -15.58 4.44
N GLU A 75 21.25 -16.24 3.95
CA GLU A 75 22.49 -15.55 3.60
C GLU A 75 22.33 -14.66 2.37
N THR A 76 21.70 -15.21 1.33
CA THR A 76 21.38 -14.49 0.10
C THR A 76 20.43 -13.32 0.39
N ALA A 77 19.37 -13.54 1.18
CA ALA A 77 18.42 -12.52 1.55
C ALA A 77 19.08 -11.36 2.31
N ARG A 78 20.00 -11.67 3.24
CA ARG A 78 20.77 -10.66 3.99
C ARG A 78 21.68 -9.84 3.06
N ALA A 79 22.37 -10.50 2.12
CA ALA A 79 23.20 -9.83 1.13
C ALA A 79 22.37 -8.93 0.21
N LEU A 80 21.23 -9.41 -0.27
CA LEU A 80 20.27 -8.64 -1.06
C LEU A 80 19.76 -7.41 -0.31
N SER A 81 19.34 -7.57 0.95
CA SER A 81 18.89 -6.46 1.78
C SER A 81 19.99 -5.43 2.02
N ALA A 82 21.24 -5.85 2.24
CA ALA A 82 22.36 -4.95 2.42
C ALA A 82 22.65 -4.15 1.15
N ALA A 83 22.73 -4.82 -0.01
CA ALA A 83 22.94 -4.18 -1.30
C ALA A 83 21.79 -3.22 -1.64
N TYR A 84 20.54 -3.65 -1.42
CA TYR A 84 19.34 -2.83 -1.61
C TYR A 84 19.41 -1.55 -0.78
N ARG A 85 19.68 -1.66 0.53
CA ARG A 85 19.75 -0.51 1.43
C ARG A 85 20.86 0.46 1.01
N SER A 86 21.98 -0.05 0.52
CA SER A 86 23.07 0.76 -0.02
C SER A 86 22.62 1.57 -1.24
N TYR A 87 21.97 0.94 -2.23
CA TYR A 87 21.47 1.64 -3.41
C TYR A 87 20.33 2.61 -3.08
N ASP A 88 19.40 2.22 -2.23
CA ASP A 88 18.33 3.08 -1.74
C ASP A 88 18.93 4.34 -1.09
N HIS A 89 19.91 4.18 -0.19
CA HIS A 89 20.62 5.30 0.45
C HIS A 89 21.30 6.23 -0.55
N GLN A 90 21.97 5.69 -1.57
CA GLN A 90 22.66 6.49 -2.57
C GLN A 90 21.72 7.29 -3.47
N MET A 91 20.53 6.76 -3.76
CA MET A 91 19.62 7.32 -4.75
C MET A 91 18.51 8.19 -4.15
N ARG A 92 18.09 7.92 -2.91
CA ARG A 92 16.87 8.50 -2.31
C ARG A 92 16.81 10.03 -2.37
N ALA A 93 17.93 10.72 -2.11
CA ALA A 93 17.97 12.18 -2.07
C ALA A 93 17.61 12.85 -3.42
N ASN A 94 17.78 12.13 -4.54
CA ASN A 94 17.49 12.65 -5.88
C ASN A 94 16.27 12.01 -6.55
N ALA A 95 15.75 10.92 -5.97
CA ALA A 95 14.70 10.10 -6.59
C ALA A 95 13.34 10.22 -5.91
N LEU A 96 13.31 10.57 -4.62
CA LEU A 96 12.07 10.67 -3.85
C LEU A 96 11.21 11.85 -4.29
N LYS A 97 9.89 11.65 -4.18
CA LYS A 97 8.88 12.68 -4.39
C LYS A 97 7.77 12.54 -3.36
N THR A 98 7.04 13.62 -3.12
CA THR A 98 5.75 13.59 -2.45
C THR A 98 4.64 13.42 -3.50
N PHE A 99 3.48 12.90 -3.07
CA PHE A 99 2.29 12.94 -3.92
C PHE A 99 1.73 14.37 -4.03
N ASP A 100 1.15 14.72 -5.17
CA ASP A 100 0.53 16.03 -5.39
C ASP A 100 -0.56 16.30 -4.34
N GLY A 101 -0.47 17.47 -3.68
CA GLY A 101 -1.42 17.90 -2.63
C GLY A 101 -1.20 17.28 -1.25
N MET A 102 -0.15 16.48 -1.05
CA MET A 102 0.09 15.80 0.24
C MET A 102 0.39 16.79 1.39
N GLU A 103 1.20 17.81 1.14
CA GLU A 103 1.59 18.79 2.17
C GLU A 103 0.37 19.60 2.63
N GLU A 104 -0.43 20.10 1.70
CA GLU A 104 -1.68 20.82 1.97
C GLU A 104 -2.69 19.93 2.72
N THR A 105 -2.77 18.65 2.36
CA THR A 105 -3.59 17.67 3.08
C THR A 105 -3.14 17.51 4.53
N LEU A 106 -1.84 17.40 4.80
CA LEU A 106 -1.33 17.28 6.17
C LEU A 106 -1.56 18.55 6.98
N GLU A 107 -1.40 19.73 6.37
CA GLU A 107 -1.74 21.02 6.98
C GLU A 107 -3.21 21.10 7.36
N GLU A 108 -4.12 20.75 6.46
CA GLU A 108 -5.56 20.77 6.72
C GLU A 108 -5.94 19.80 7.85
N LEU A 109 -5.35 18.60 7.88
CA LEU A 109 -5.56 17.64 8.95
C LEU A 109 -5.09 18.18 10.31
N LYS A 110 -3.96 18.89 10.37
CA LYS A 110 -3.50 19.53 11.61
C LYS A 110 -4.44 20.66 12.03
N CYS A 111 -4.89 21.50 11.09
CA CYS A 111 -5.87 22.55 11.36
C CYS A 111 -7.21 21.99 11.88
N ASP A 112 -7.60 20.81 11.42
CA ASP A 112 -8.76 20.05 11.90
C ASP A 112 -8.60 19.41 13.29
N GLY A 113 -7.43 19.59 13.92
CA GLY A 113 -7.12 19.10 15.26
C GLY A 113 -6.75 17.61 15.33
N TRP A 114 -6.39 16.98 14.21
CA TRP A 114 -5.90 15.61 14.22
C TRP A 114 -4.49 15.49 14.80
N ARG A 115 -4.27 14.47 15.61
CA ARG A 115 -2.92 14.04 16.03
C ARG A 115 -2.36 13.10 14.96
N LEU A 116 -1.19 13.42 14.42
CA LEU A 116 -0.64 12.68 13.28
C LEU A 116 0.62 11.91 13.71
N GLY A 117 0.76 10.68 13.22
CA GLY A 117 1.97 9.89 13.39
C GLY A 117 2.27 9.03 12.16
N VAL A 118 3.49 8.52 12.08
CA VAL A 118 3.94 7.64 10.99
C VAL A 118 4.25 6.25 11.56
N VAL A 119 3.81 5.20 10.88
CA VAL A 119 4.08 3.79 11.20
C VAL A 119 4.38 3.05 9.90
N THR A 120 5.64 2.66 9.72
CA THR A 120 6.14 2.12 8.44
C THR A 120 6.93 0.83 8.61
N SER A 121 6.98 0.02 7.55
CA SER A 121 7.87 -1.15 7.44
C SER A 121 9.30 -0.79 7.01
N LYS A 122 9.57 0.51 6.76
CA LYS A 122 10.92 1.05 6.58
C LYS A 122 11.64 1.15 7.93
N ARG A 123 12.97 1.04 7.93
CA ARG A 123 13.76 1.28 9.16
C ARG A 123 13.65 2.72 9.62
N HIS A 124 13.65 2.96 10.92
CA HIS A 124 13.42 4.26 11.55
C HIS A 124 14.33 5.34 10.97
N GLU A 125 15.65 5.15 11.03
CA GLU A 125 16.63 6.13 10.54
C GLU A 125 16.40 6.50 9.06
N SER A 126 16.04 5.49 8.25
CA SER A 126 15.76 5.69 6.83
C SER A 126 14.45 6.47 6.61
N ALA A 127 13.41 6.15 7.38
CA ALA A 127 12.12 6.83 7.33
C ALA A 127 12.25 8.30 7.78
N GLN A 128 12.95 8.54 8.89
CA GLN A 128 13.26 9.86 9.43
C GLN A 128 13.98 10.71 8.38
N PHE A 129 15.04 10.18 7.78
CA PHE A 129 15.77 10.86 6.71
C PHE A 129 14.85 11.23 5.53
N CYS A 130 14.00 10.30 5.08
CA CYS A 130 13.08 10.57 3.97
C CYS A 130 12.08 11.68 4.30
N LEU A 131 11.54 11.70 5.52
CA LEU A 131 10.59 12.74 5.95
C LEU A 131 11.28 14.10 6.12
N ASP A 132 12.52 14.13 6.63
CA ASP A 132 13.31 15.35 6.80
C ASP A 132 13.71 16.00 5.46
N LEU A 133 13.93 15.20 4.41
CA LEU A 133 14.20 15.73 3.06
C LEU A 133 13.09 16.67 2.54
N PHE A 134 11.86 16.45 2.99
CA PHE A 134 10.68 17.25 2.62
C PHE A 134 10.16 18.10 3.77
N ASP A 135 10.92 18.23 4.87
CA ASP A 135 10.51 18.91 6.10
C ASP A 135 9.13 18.45 6.63
N MET A 136 8.76 17.18 6.36
CA MET A 136 7.44 16.64 6.70
C MET A 136 7.32 16.23 8.18
N MET A 137 8.44 15.99 8.86
CA MET A 137 8.42 15.60 10.27
C MET A 137 7.72 16.62 11.18
N ARG A 138 7.67 17.89 10.79
CA ARG A 138 6.97 18.95 11.52
C ARG A 138 5.46 18.68 11.71
N PHE A 139 4.86 17.84 10.87
CA PHE A 139 3.45 17.49 10.98
C PHE A 139 3.17 16.41 12.03
N PHE A 140 4.14 15.52 12.25
CA PHE A 140 3.96 14.27 12.98
C PHE A 140 4.49 14.36 14.41
N GLU A 141 3.78 13.75 15.35
CA GLU A 141 4.16 13.69 16.77
C GLU A 141 5.02 12.43 17.07
N CYS A 142 4.96 11.41 16.21
CA CYS A 142 5.75 10.20 16.35
C CYS A 142 6.06 9.57 14.99
N LEU A 143 7.15 8.80 14.95
CA LEU A 143 7.57 7.95 13.86
C LEU A 143 7.94 6.58 14.43
N ILE A 144 7.31 5.53 13.89
CA ILE A 144 7.62 4.13 14.18
C ILE A 144 8.10 3.46 12.89
N GLY A 145 9.35 3.04 12.88
CA GLY A 145 9.94 2.17 11.87
C GLY A 145 9.83 0.69 12.24
N ALA A 146 10.19 -0.18 11.30
CA ALA A 146 10.13 -1.64 11.48
C ALA A 146 11.03 -2.16 12.59
N ASP A 147 12.10 -1.44 12.92
CA ASP A 147 13.11 -1.79 13.92
C ASP A 147 12.86 -1.17 15.30
N ASP A 148 11.80 -0.37 15.46
CA ASP A 148 11.37 0.15 16.77
C ASP A 148 10.50 -0.84 17.56
N VAL A 149 10.06 -1.92 16.90
CA VAL A 149 9.06 -2.86 17.41
C VAL A 149 9.52 -4.29 17.18
N VAL A 150 9.07 -5.20 18.05
CA VAL A 150 9.45 -6.62 17.99
C VAL A 150 8.75 -7.33 16.85
N ARG A 151 7.49 -6.97 16.57
CA ARG A 151 6.68 -7.57 15.52
C ARG A 151 6.19 -6.48 14.56
N PRO A 152 6.72 -6.42 13.33
CA PRO A 152 6.34 -5.42 12.35
C PRO A 152 5.01 -5.78 11.66
N LYS A 153 4.50 -4.88 10.81
CA LYS A 153 3.30 -5.12 10.00
C LYS A 153 3.43 -6.45 9.21
N PRO A 154 2.39 -7.29 9.16
CA PRO A 154 0.98 -7.00 9.48
C PRO A 154 0.57 -7.20 10.95
N ASP A 155 1.50 -7.39 11.89
CA ASP A 155 1.16 -7.41 13.32
C ASP A 155 0.56 -6.06 13.76
N PRO A 156 -0.39 -6.03 14.70
CA PRO A 156 -0.98 -4.78 15.17
C PRO A 156 -0.03 -3.92 16.02
N ASN A 157 1.04 -4.51 16.57
CA ASN A 157 1.92 -3.86 17.54
C ASN A 157 2.45 -2.48 17.10
N PRO A 158 2.88 -2.24 15.86
CA PRO A 158 3.38 -0.92 15.44
C PRO A 158 2.30 0.17 15.51
N ILE A 159 1.04 -0.17 15.19
CA ILE A 159 -0.09 0.76 15.25
C ILE A 159 -0.51 1.02 16.70
N GLU A 160 -0.48 -0.01 17.56
CA GLU A 160 -0.73 0.13 18.99
C GLU A 160 0.30 1.06 19.64
N VAL A 161 1.58 0.85 19.35
CA VAL A 161 2.68 1.70 19.85
C VAL A 161 2.54 3.13 19.31
N GLY A 162 2.30 3.29 18.00
CA GLY A 162 2.07 4.61 17.40
C GLY A 162 0.90 5.36 18.05
N SER A 163 -0.24 4.68 18.25
CA SER A 163 -1.42 5.23 18.91
C SER A 163 -1.12 5.63 20.36
N HIS A 164 -0.38 4.80 21.09
CA HIS A 164 0.04 5.09 22.45
C HIS A 164 0.94 6.33 22.56
N LEU A 165 1.88 6.52 21.63
CA LEU A 165 2.69 7.74 21.56
C LEU A 165 1.86 8.98 21.23
N LEU A 166 0.80 8.81 20.43
CA LEU A 166 -0.24 9.81 20.27
C LEU A 166 -1.19 9.90 21.48
N GLY A 167 -0.92 9.25 22.62
CA GLY A 167 -1.79 9.28 23.80
C GLY A 167 -3.24 8.83 23.53
N LEU A 168 -3.43 7.91 22.59
CA LEU A 168 -4.72 7.40 22.13
C LEU A 168 -4.76 5.87 22.17
N GLU A 169 -5.96 5.31 22.26
CA GLU A 169 -6.19 3.90 21.92
C GLU A 169 -6.28 3.74 20.40
N SER A 170 -5.87 2.58 19.86
CA SER A 170 -5.97 2.30 18.41
C SER A 170 -7.39 2.52 17.86
N THR A 171 -8.43 2.26 18.64
CA THR A 171 -9.84 2.48 18.25
C THR A 171 -10.22 3.95 18.04
N GLN A 172 -9.39 4.90 18.50
CA GLN A 172 -9.49 6.34 18.28
C GLN A 172 -8.69 6.81 17.06
N CYS A 173 -8.01 5.90 16.36
CA CYS A 173 -7.15 6.21 15.24
C CYS A 173 -7.75 5.73 13.91
N LEU A 174 -7.56 6.57 12.89
CA LEU A 174 -7.55 6.13 11.50
C LEU A 174 -6.13 5.61 11.19
N TYR A 175 -6.05 4.59 10.33
CA TYR A 175 -4.78 4.17 9.74
C TYR A 175 -4.86 4.32 8.23
N VAL A 176 -3.94 5.05 7.61
CA VAL A 176 -3.92 5.33 6.17
C VAL A 176 -2.74 4.59 5.56
N GLY A 177 -2.99 3.73 4.57
CA GLY A 177 -1.94 2.92 3.92
C GLY A 177 -2.32 2.39 2.55
N ASP A 178 -1.32 1.97 1.79
CA ASP A 178 -1.46 1.51 0.40
C ASP A 178 -1.16 0.02 0.19
N SER A 179 -0.97 -0.77 1.25
CA SER A 179 -0.74 -2.21 1.14
C SER A 179 -1.81 -3.05 1.85
N PRO A 180 -1.98 -4.33 1.45
CA PRO A 180 -2.81 -5.26 2.20
C PRO A 180 -2.34 -5.44 3.65
N TYR A 181 -1.03 -5.33 3.88
CA TYR A 181 -0.42 -5.48 5.21
C TYR A 181 -0.78 -4.33 6.15
N ASP A 182 -0.96 -3.12 5.61
CA ASP A 182 -1.48 -1.97 6.34
C ASP A 182 -2.89 -2.22 6.83
N MET A 183 -3.76 -2.70 5.94
CA MET A 183 -5.16 -2.95 6.26
C MET A 183 -5.30 -4.09 7.27
N GLN A 184 -4.46 -5.12 7.17
CA GLN A 184 -4.37 -6.21 8.14
C GLN A 184 -3.93 -5.72 9.52
N ALA A 185 -2.87 -4.92 9.60
CA ALA A 185 -2.39 -4.36 10.87
C ALA A 185 -3.46 -3.43 11.49
N ALA A 186 -4.09 -2.58 10.69
CA ALA A 186 -5.15 -1.69 11.13
C ALA A 186 -6.32 -2.47 11.73
N ALA A 187 -6.82 -3.48 11.01
CA ALA A 187 -7.90 -4.34 11.48
C ALA A 187 -7.52 -5.08 12.78
N ALA A 188 -6.32 -5.66 12.85
CA ALA A 188 -5.85 -6.40 14.02
C ALA A 188 -5.70 -5.51 15.27
N SER A 189 -5.32 -4.24 15.09
CA SER A 189 -5.15 -3.28 16.21
C SER A 189 -6.47 -2.65 16.66
N GLY A 190 -7.55 -2.82 15.89
CA GLY A 190 -8.83 -2.14 16.10
C GLY A 190 -8.87 -0.69 15.59
N ALA A 191 -7.80 -0.21 14.93
CA ALA A 191 -7.82 1.03 14.18
C ALA A 191 -8.71 0.93 12.93
N ARG A 192 -9.18 2.08 12.44
CA ARG A 192 -10.03 2.13 11.24
C ARG A 192 -9.17 2.38 10.00
N GLY A 193 -8.94 1.33 9.21
CA GLY A 193 -8.12 1.39 8.00
C GLY A 193 -8.77 2.16 6.85
N ILE A 194 -8.02 3.07 6.23
CA ILE A 194 -8.34 3.76 4.98
C ILE A 194 -7.32 3.31 3.95
N ALA A 195 -7.81 2.67 2.89
CA ALA A 195 -7.01 2.26 1.75
C ALA A 195 -6.83 3.43 0.78
N VAL A 196 -5.62 3.68 0.31
CA VAL A 196 -5.34 4.76 -0.66
C VAL A 196 -5.14 4.21 -2.07
N ALA A 197 -5.65 4.92 -3.08
CA ALA A 197 -5.62 4.46 -4.47
C ALA A 197 -4.43 4.98 -5.30
N TRP A 198 -3.60 5.84 -4.71
CA TRP A 198 -2.44 6.44 -5.39
C TRP A 198 -1.12 5.69 -5.13
N GLY A 199 -1.14 4.68 -4.27
CA GLY A 199 0.04 3.91 -3.90
C GLY A 199 0.35 2.75 -4.84
N GLN A 200 1.08 1.77 -4.33
CA GLN A 200 1.73 0.74 -5.16
C GLN A 200 0.84 -0.46 -5.47
N HIS A 201 -0.05 -0.82 -4.55
CA HIS A 201 -0.94 -1.96 -4.74
C HIS A 201 -2.27 -1.53 -5.39
N PRO A 202 -2.88 -2.37 -6.24
CA PRO A 202 -4.21 -2.12 -6.78
C PRO A 202 -5.24 -1.95 -5.66
N ILE A 203 -6.09 -0.93 -5.79
CA ILE A 203 -7.10 -0.62 -4.77
C ILE A 203 -8.07 -1.79 -4.54
N GLU A 204 -8.29 -2.64 -5.55
CA GLU A 204 -9.10 -3.84 -5.45
C GLU A 204 -8.54 -4.83 -4.41
N THR A 205 -7.21 -5.02 -4.40
CA THR A 205 -6.54 -5.90 -3.44
C THR A 205 -6.65 -5.36 -2.01
N LEU A 206 -6.66 -4.04 -1.85
CA LEU A 206 -6.86 -3.41 -0.54
C LEU A 206 -8.32 -3.53 -0.08
N CYS A 207 -9.28 -3.40 -0.99
CA CYS A 207 -10.70 -3.58 -0.70
C CYS A 207 -11.02 -4.97 -0.13
N GLU A 208 -10.30 -6.01 -0.56
CA GLU A 208 -10.42 -7.37 -0.03
C GLU A 208 -10.07 -7.46 1.47
N GLN A 209 -9.31 -6.51 2.01
CA GLN A 209 -8.99 -6.42 3.44
C GLN A 209 -10.04 -5.64 4.25
N HIS A 210 -11.17 -5.25 3.62
CA HIS A 210 -12.30 -4.57 4.26
C HIS A 210 -11.95 -3.25 4.98
N PRO A 211 -11.26 -2.29 4.32
CA PRO A 211 -11.05 -0.97 4.90
C PRO A 211 -12.39 -0.27 5.17
N VAL A 212 -12.42 0.65 6.14
CA VAL A 212 -13.63 1.43 6.42
C VAL A 212 -13.96 2.43 5.31
N ALA A 213 -12.96 2.78 4.48
CA ALA A 213 -13.10 3.62 3.31
C ALA A 213 -11.90 3.43 2.36
N CYS A 214 -12.11 3.77 1.09
CA CYS A 214 -11.05 3.95 0.10
C CYS A 214 -10.94 5.44 -0.24
N CYS A 215 -9.72 5.94 -0.40
CA CYS A 215 -9.43 7.34 -0.71
C CYS A 215 -8.73 7.43 -2.07
N ALA A 216 -9.30 8.23 -2.98
CA ALA A 216 -8.84 8.31 -4.36
C ALA A 216 -7.59 9.18 -4.52
N THR A 217 -7.51 10.29 -3.77
CA THR A 217 -6.41 11.26 -3.86
C THR A 217 -6.04 11.80 -2.47
N PRO A 218 -4.80 12.28 -2.25
CA PRO A 218 -4.43 12.92 -1.00
C PRO A 218 -5.39 14.04 -0.58
N ALA A 219 -5.84 14.87 -1.54
CA ALA A 219 -6.73 16.01 -1.29
C ALA A 219 -8.14 15.59 -0.78
N ASP A 220 -8.58 14.36 -1.02
CA ASP A 220 -9.86 13.86 -0.52
C ASP A 220 -9.81 13.44 0.96
N LEU A 221 -8.61 13.20 1.49
CA LEU A 221 -8.42 12.60 2.80
C LEU A 221 -8.98 13.45 3.96
N PRO A 222 -8.79 14.78 4.04
CA PRO A 222 -9.33 15.58 5.15
C PRO A 222 -10.86 15.50 5.23
N ARG A 223 -11.54 15.66 4.08
CA ARG A 223 -13.01 15.53 3.98
C ARG A 223 -13.48 14.14 4.40
N LEU A 224 -12.79 13.09 3.96
CA LEU A 224 -13.10 11.72 4.32
C LEU A 224 -12.92 11.48 5.83
N ALA A 225 -11.81 11.94 6.41
CA ALA A 225 -11.50 11.82 7.82
C ALA A 225 -12.56 12.51 8.71
N ARG A 226 -12.99 13.73 8.35
CA ARG A 226 -14.09 14.44 9.03
C ARG A 226 -15.39 13.63 9.01
N SER A 227 -15.79 13.14 7.84
CA SER A 227 -17.00 12.30 7.70
C SER A 227 -16.94 11.03 8.55
N LEU A 228 -15.76 10.40 8.69
CA LEU A 228 -15.59 9.22 9.54
C LEU A 228 -15.60 9.56 11.03
N ARG A 229 -15.11 10.75 11.42
CA ARG A 229 -15.13 11.27 12.79
C ARG A 229 -16.56 11.56 13.26
N ASP A 230 -17.39 12.14 12.39
CA ASP A 230 -18.77 12.54 12.71
C ASP A 230 -19.75 11.35 12.78
N LYS A 231 -19.44 10.25 12.09
CA LYS A 231 -20.22 9.01 12.19
C LYS A 231 -19.93 8.32 13.52
N THR A 232 -20.73 8.61 14.55
CA THR A 232 -20.77 7.81 15.77
C THR A 232 -21.20 6.38 15.42
N PHE A 233 -20.25 5.44 15.46
CA PHE A 233 -20.54 4.01 15.27
C PHE A 233 -21.26 3.47 16.52
N ASN A 234 -22.57 3.30 16.42
CA ASN A 234 -23.33 2.58 17.44
C ASN A 234 -22.96 1.09 17.37
N LYS A 235 -22.42 0.53 18.46
CA LYS A 235 -22.19 -0.92 18.64
C LYS A 235 -23.53 -1.68 18.71
N ASN A 236 -24.18 -1.87 17.56
CA ASN A 236 -25.15 -2.92 17.31
C ASN A 236 -24.93 -3.31 15.86
N GLY A 237 -24.44 -4.53 15.61
CA GLY A 237 -23.97 -5.03 14.32
C GLY A 237 -25.05 -5.14 13.24
N SER A 238 -25.57 -4.01 12.78
CA SER A 238 -26.33 -3.87 11.54
C SER A 238 -25.97 -2.53 10.90
N THR A 239 -25.04 -2.55 9.96
CA THR A 239 -24.90 -1.46 8.99
C THR A 239 -26.13 -1.47 8.08
N GLN A 240 -27.21 -0.82 8.52
CA GLN A 240 -28.35 -0.52 7.65
C GLN A 240 -28.26 0.94 7.21
N SER A 241 -27.31 1.18 6.31
CA SER A 241 -27.37 2.17 5.22
C SER A 241 -26.07 2.03 4.47
N ALA A 242 -26.12 1.35 3.33
CA ALA A 242 -25.07 1.42 2.33
C ALA A 242 -24.80 2.90 2.07
N VAL A 243 -23.61 3.37 2.41
CA VAL A 243 -23.15 4.68 1.97
C VAL A 243 -23.12 4.59 0.45
N HIS A 244 -23.94 5.40 -0.21
CA HIS A 244 -23.88 5.59 -1.65
C HIS A 244 -22.43 5.75 -2.07
N MET A 245 -21.99 4.83 -2.94
CA MET A 245 -20.80 5.04 -3.76
C MET A 245 -20.92 6.43 -4.37
N ASP A 246 -19.90 7.25 -4.16
CA ASP A 246 -19.82 8.54 -4.82
C ASP A 246 -19.93 8.31 -6.34
N SER A 247 -20.71 9.15 -7.03
CA SER A 247 -21.02 8.95 -8.46
C SER A 247 -19.76 8.94 -9.34
N ALA A 248 -18.68 9.58 -8.87
CA ALA A 248 -17.35 9.52 -9.46
C ALA A 248 -16.70 8.12 -9.34
N PHE A 249 -16.92 7.42 -8.22
CA PHE A 249 -16.41 6.06 -7.99
C PHE A 249 -17.21 5.01 -8.75
N THR A 250 -18.53 5.17 -8.86
CA THR A 250 -19.36 4.31 -9.72
C THR A 250 -18.95 4.43 -11.19
N ALA A 251 -18.49 5.60 -11.65
CA ALA A 251 -17.98 5.77 -13.01
C ALA A 251 -16.66 5.00 -13.23
N VAL A 252 -15.71 5.06 -12.29
CA VAL A 252 -14.45 4.31 -12.38
C VAL A 252 -14.73 2.79 -12.28
N TYR A 253 -15.51 2.36 -11.29
CA TYR A 253 -15.88 0.96 -11.07
C TYR A 253 -16.70 0.35 -12.23
N ASN A 254 -17.65 1.10 -12.82
CA ASN A 254 -18.44 0.60 -13.96
C ASN A 254 -17.71 0.67 -15.30
N SER A 255 -16.74 1.59 -15.46
CA SER A 255 -15.90 1.66 -16.67
C SER A 255 -14.95 0.45 -16.76
N THR A 256 -14.41 0.00 -15.62
CA THR A 256 -13.55 -1.18 -15.55
C THR A 256 -14.35 -2.49 -15.62
N ALA A 257 -15.51 -2.58 -14.98
CA ALA A 257 -16.41 -3.74 -15.09
C ALA A 257 -16.93 -3.97 -16.53
N SER A 258 -17.21 -2.90 -17.27
CA SER A 258 -17.59 -2.99 -18.69
C SER A 258 -16.42 -3.38 -19.60
N SER A 259 -15.18 -2.99 -19.25
CA SER A 259 -13.97 -3.38 -19.98
C SER A 259 -13.61 -4.87 -19.78
N GLN A 260 -13.91 -5.45 -18.62
CA GLN A 260 -13.69 -6.88 -18.35
C GLN A 260 -14.73 -7.77 -19.06
N ALA A 261 -15.99 -7.32 -19.17
CA ALA A 261 -17.00 -8.03 -19.96
C ALA A 261 -16.67 -8.01 -21.48
N ALA A 262 -16.14 -6.89 -21.99
CA ALA A 262 -15.73 -6.77 -23.38
C ALA A 262 -14.44 -7.56 -23.70
N CYS A 263 -13.48 -7.63 -22.75
CA CYS A 263 -12.24 -8.39 -22.91
C CYS A 263 -12.48 -9.91 -22.84
N GLN A 264 -13.36 -10.39 -21.95
CA GLN A 264 -13.69 -11.82 -21.86
C GLN A 264 -14.49 -12.33 -23.07
N THR A 265 -15.29 -11.47 -23.71
CA THR A 265 -16.05 -11.86 -24.91
C THR A 265 -15.14 -11.95 -26.15
N ASN A 266 -14.15 -11.06 -26.27
CA ASN A 266 -13.17 -11.11 -27.37
C ASN A 266 -12.16 -12.27 -27.25
N ILE A 267 -11.81 -12.69 -26.03
CA ILE A 267 -10.93 -13.86 -25.82
C ILE A 267 -11.68 -15.17 -26.11
N ARG A 268 -13.00 -15.26 -25.86
CA ARG A 268 -13.79 -16.45 -26.20
C ARG A 268 -14.04 -16.60 -27.71
N MET A 269 -14.27 -15.51 -28.42
CA MET A 269 -14.48 -15.53 -29.89
C MET A 269 -13.18 -15.85 -30.68
N SER A 270 -12.01 -15.57 -30.10
CA SER A 270 -10.71 -15.81 -30.75
C SER A 270 -10.23 -17.27 -30.64
N ASN A 271 -10.70 -18.01 -29.62
CA ASN A 271 -10.28 -19.39 -29.36
C ASN A 271 -11.19 -20.45 -30.02
N GLU A 272 -12.36 -20.08 -30.52
CA GLU A 272 -13.25 -21.01 -31.26
C GLU A 272 -13.03 -20.95 -32.79
N ALA A 273 -12.27 -19.98 -33.31
CA ALA A 273 -11.94 -19.86 -34.74
C ALA A 273 -10.57 -20.48 -35.13
N GLY A 274 -9.84 -21.08 -34.19
CA GLY A 274 -8.45 -21.51 -34.36
C GLY A 274 -8.19 -23.00 -34.58
N THR A 275 -9.22 -23.85 -34.60
CA THR A 275 -9.05 -25.31 -34.67
C THR A 275 -9.76 -25.96 -35.85
N GLU A 276 -9.71 -25.37 -37.04
CA GLU A 276 -10.01 -26.08 -38.30
C GLU A 276 -9.15 -25.54 -39.44
N ASN A 277 -7.89 -26.00 -39.52
CA ASN A 277 -7.19 -26.33 -40.79
C ASN A 277 -5.69 -26.54 -40.57
N SER A 278 -5.30 -27.80 -40.39
CA SER A 278 -3.97 -28.23 -40.82
C SER A 278 -3.98 -29.74 -41.05
N ASN A 279 -4.50 -30.16 -42.19
CA ASN A 279 -4.19 -31.48 -42.72
C ASN A 279 -4.17 -31.40 -44.25
N GLN A 280 -2.96 -31.45 -44.82
CA GLN A 280 -2.55 -32.04 -46.11
C GLN A 280 -1.48 -31.20 -46.83
N ALA A 281 -0.35 -31.87 -47.11
CA ALA A 281 0.30 -31.99 -48.43
C ALA A 281 1.84 -31.84 -48.42
N HIS A 282 2.48 -33.01 -48.51
CA HIS A 282 3.58 -33.37 -49.43
C HIS A 282 4.90 -32.57 -49.51
N VAL A 283 5.94 -33.22 -48.97
CA VAL A 283 7.15 -33.72 -49.67
C VAL A 283 7.44 -33.12 -51.06
N LYS A 284 8.56 -32.39 -51.15
CA LYS A 284 9.62 -32.66 -52.15
C LYS A 284 10.93 -31.98 -51.74
N ASP A 285 11.93 -32.83 -51.58
CA ASP A 285 13.33 -32.51 -51.37
C ASP A 285 14.03 -32.37 -52.75
N SER A 286 15.10 -31.56 -52.79
CA SER A 286 16.31 -31.67 -53.63
C SER A 286 16.85 -30.36 -54.25
N THR A 287 18.18 -30.24 -54.11
CA THR A 287 19.20 -29.52 -54.90
C THR A 287 19.50 -28.02 -54.65
N GLN A 288 20.48 -27.80 -53.76
CA GLN A 288 21.88 -27.40 -54.04
C GLN A 288 22.25 -26.07 -54.75
N CYS A 289 23.34 -25.47 -54.21
CA CYS A 289 24.32 -24.53 -54.79
C CYS A 289 24.16 -23.00 -54.59
N ASP A 290 24.92 -22.50 -53.60
CA ASP A 290 26.13 -21.66 -53.76
C ASP A 290 26.05 -20.16 -54.18
N VAL A 291 26.78 -19.38 -53.36
CA VAL A 291 27.72 -18.28 -53.71
C VAL A 291 27.29 -16.80 -53.57
N LYS A 292 27.95 -16.18 -52.57
CA LYS A 292 28.56 -14.83 -52.44
C LYS A 292 27.71 -13.56 -52.26
N ALA A 293 27.97 -12.95 -51.11
CA ALA A 293 27.93 -11.51 -50.86
C ALA A 293 29.07 -10.75 -51.58
N PRO A 294 28.95 -9.41 -51.66
CA PRO A 294 30.12 -8.57 -51.46
C PRO A 294 29.85 -7.43 -50.46
N ILE A 295 30.79 -7.24 -49.54
CA ILE A 295 31.08 -5.94 -48.90
C ILE A 295 32.42 -5.49 -49.51
N ARG A 296 32.53 -4.18 -49.79
CA ARG A 296 33.72 -3.52 -50.33
C ARG A 296 34.91 -3.58 -49.36
#